data_AF-A0A819JVF4-F1
#
_entry.id   AF-A0A819JVF4-F1
#
_cell.length_a   1.000
_cell.length_b   1.000
_cell.length_c   1.000
_cell.angle_alpha   90.00
_cell.angle_beta   90.00
_cell.angle_gamma   90.00
#
_symmetry.space_group_name_H-M   'P 1'
#
loop_
_entity.id
_entity.type
_entity.pdbx_description
1 polymer ?
#
loop_
_entity_poly.entity_id
_entity_poly.type
_entity_poly.pdbx_seq_one_letter_code
_entity_poly.pdbx_strand_id
1 'polypeptide(L)'
;MFHVLPSFCDLANGTISNALVSFNSTRIISIELLSEDVFHGKTQQFIDVFIQSTKKLFSYHLDSIRTTTEANFIMAGFNTNTVSAFLGSYPSFDLNIFDISYDYCDCSASAECVSKAIIYSYNGTLFTRIYTIPGFFIGCYMEEAVRKSSLQCYFNQSCIDTFKFYLNFSQSFDTKPLDPHMISTHNITSSVDDLVKNLMVEQWVWNDSFKIYYQKCRPSSCSYTLSIKTPLIIIITTLIGLFGGLVKILRIVVPFVIQFARRRKHLQEPQPNSQIRIADIPGRAKNALQNLNLFQSTKLLENDDNGYQLRNELISTRLFICLLFISMVILLIYTSQVQVTHTITVNTPLLEVYSSLYEKYAETLTCPCTNIAIEQQEFISLIPTFHQICDSDFVDPRWPMGIQNTMQLFDYIYNRDFRMRGYSLFQALVSICALAKVSIGNALIDFKSTTFISKNLLSEKTFAAQMNAVLICILPL
;
A
#
# COMPACT_ATOMS: atom_id res chain seq x y z
N MET A 1 -7.73 -18.31 37.41
CA MET A 1 -6.51 -17.85 36.69
C MET A 1 -6.05 -18.85 35.62
N PHE A 2 -5.82 -20.13 35.94
CA PHE A 2 -5.31 -21.12 34.97
C PHE A 2 -6.25 -21.53 33.81
N HIS A 3 -7.56 -21.24 33.89
CA HIS A 3 -8.51 -21.55 32.81
C HIS A 3 -8.56 -20.53 31.67
N VAL A 4 -8.03 -19.31 31.86
CA VAL A 4 -8.04 -18.26 30.83
C VAL A 4 -6.83 -18.36 29.90
N LEU A 5 -5.70 -18.87 30.42
CA LEU A 5 -4.48 -19.12 29.66
C LEU A 5 -4.70 -20.01 28.43
N PRO A 6 -5.39 -21.17 28.53
CA PRO A 6 -5.77 -21.97 27.36
C PRO A 6 -6.58 -21.20 26.34
N SER A 7 -7.58 -20.41 26.76
CA SER A 7 -8.41 -19.62 25.85
C SER A 7 -7.63 -18.51 25.14
N PHE A 8 -6.66 -17.89 25.80
CA PHE A 8 -5.74 -16.95 25.14
C PHE A 8 -4.80 -17.66 24.17
N CYS A 9 -4.28 -18.83 24.52
CA CYS A 9 -3.47 -19.64 23.61
C CYS A 9 -4.28 -20.09 22.38
N ASP A 10 -5.52 -20.54 22.56
CA ASP A 10 -6.42 -20.94 21.47
C ASP A 10 -6.79 -19.75 20.57
N LEU A 11 -7.07 -18.59 21.16
CA LEU A 11 -7.31 -17.36 20.41
C LEU A 11 -6.07 -16.92 19.64
N ALA A 12 -4.89 -16.94 20.27
CA ALA A 12 -3.63 -16.59 19.61
C ALA A 12 -3.32 -17.57 18.47
N ASN A 13 -3.49 -18.87 18.70
CA ASN A 13 -3.25 -19.90 17.69
C ASN A 13 -4.26 -19.82 16.53
N GLY A 14 -5.54 -19.58 16.84
CA GLY A 14 -6.58 -19.31 15.84
C GLY A 14 -6.32 -18.03 15.05
N THR A 15 -5.86 -16.97 15.71
CA THR A 15 -5.49 -15.70 15.05
C THR A 15 -4.29 -15.89 14.13
N ILE A 16 -3.24 -16.59 14.58
CA ILE A 16 -2.04 -16.90 13.80
C ILE A 16 -2.40 -17.78 12.60
N SER A 17 -3.21 -18.83 12.82
CA SER A 17 -3.68 -19.72 11.75
C SER A 17 -4.52 -18.97 10.70
N ASN A 18 -5.46 -18.13 11.14
CA ASN A 18 -6.27 -17.30 10.25
C ASN A 18 -5.44 -16.26 9.49
N ALA A 19 -4.44 -15.66 10.15
CA ALA A 19 -3.50 -14.76 9.50
C ALA A 19 -2.67 -15.49 8.44
N LEU A 20 -2.12 -16.68 8.75
CA LEU A 20 -1.41 -17.54 7.81
C LEU A 20 -2.27 -17.96 6.62
N VAL A 21 -3.56 -18.27 6.84
CA VAL A 21 -4.52 -18.60 5.77
C VAL A 21 -4.82 -17.37 4.90
N SER A 22 -5.08 -16.21 5.50
CA SER A 22 -5.31 -14.96 4.76
C SER A 22 -4.07 -14.50 3.99
N PHE A 23 -2.89 -14.76 4.55
CA PHE A 23 -1.59 -14.45 3.97
C PHE A 23 -1.28 -15.35 2.77
N ASN A 24 -1.45 -16.68 2.93
CA ASN A 24 -1.24 -17.63 1.84
C ASN A 24 -2.24 -17.48 0.68
N SER A 25 -3.42 -16.91 0.93
CA SER A 25 -4.48 -16.73 -0.07
C SER A 25 -4.41 -15.41 -0.84
N THR A 26 -3.61 -14.43 -0.39
CA THR A 26 -3.49 -13.13 -1.08
C THR A 26 -2.27 -13.09 -2.00
N ARG A 27 -2.40 -13.65 -3.20
CA ARG A 27 -1.41 -13.51 -4.27
C ARG A 27 -1.97 -12.64 -5.38
N ILE A 28 -1.49 -11.39 -5.47
CA ILE A 28 -1.71 -10.54 -6.65
C ILE A 28 -0.33 -10.22 -7.24
N ILE A 29 -0.26 -10.13 -8.55
CA ILE A 29 0.95 -10.41 -9.33
C ILE A 29 1.25 -9.23 -10.26
N SER A 30 2.51 -8.83 -10.40
CA SER A 30 2.90 -7.88 -11.46
C SER A 30 3.31 -8.64 -12.71
N ILE A 31 2.47 -8.62 -13.75
CA ILE A 31 2.80 -9.26 -15.04
C ILE A 31 3.72 -8.40 -15.93
N GLU A 32 3.84 -7.12 -15.61
CA GLU A 32 4.67 -6.15 -16.31
C GLU A 32 5.77 -5.61 -15.40
N LEU A 33 6.93 -5.33 -16.00
CA LEU A 33 8.05 -4.68 -15.35
C LEU A 33 7.66 -3.25 -14.97
N LEU A 34 7.78 -2.92 -13.68
CA LEU A 34 7.62 -1.55 -13.22
C LEU A 34 8.81 -0.68 -13.66
N SER A 35 8.55 0.61 -13.85
CA SER A 35 9.63 1.59 -13.97
C SER A 35 10.36 1.78 -12.66
N GLU A 36 11.62 2.23 -12.74
CA GLU A 36 12.51 2.39 -11.59
C GLU A 36 11.92 3.34 -10.52
N ASP A 37 11.42 4.50 -10.93
CA ASP A 37 10.76 5.45 -10.01
C ASP A 37 9.52 4.85 -9.35
N VAL A 38 8.70 4.13 -10.12
CA VAL A 38 7.47 3.50 -9.60
C VAL A 38 7.81 2.33 -8.69
N PHE A 39 8.88 1.59 -8.98
CA PHE A 39 9.41 0.53 -8.14
C PHE A 39 9.83 1.10 -6.78
N HIS A 40 10.69 2.11 -6.75
CA HIS A 40 11.16 2.73 -5.51
C HIS A 40 10.00 3.33 -4.70
N GLY A 41 9.11 4.07 -5.35
CA GLY A 41 7.92 4.64 -4.70
C GLY A 41 7.01 3.58 -4.07
N LYS A 42 6.84 2.43 -4.75
CA LYS A 42 6.04 1.32 -4.22
C LYS A 42 6.75 0.57 -3.09
N THR A 43 8.05 0.31 -3.21
CA THR A 43 8.83 -0.31 -2.16
C THR A 43 8.76 0.50 -0.87
N GLN A 44 8.95 1.83 -0.96
CA GLN A 44 8.78 2.74 0.17
C GLN A 44 7.37 2.62 0.77
N GLN A 45 6.33 2.69 -0.05
CA GLN A 45 4.95 2.58 0.42
C GLN A 45 4.68 1.23 1.12
N PHE A 46 5.22 0.13 0.62
CA PHE A 46 5.08 -1.19 1.24
C PHE A 46 5.76 -1.25 2.60
N ILE A 47 6.98 -0.72 2.71
CA ILE A 47 7.72 -0.64 3.97
C ILE A 47 6.95 0.21 4.98
N ASP A 48 6.41 1.36 4.57
CA ASP A 48 5.64 2.24 5.45
C ASP A 48 4.37 1.56 5.95
N VAL A 49 3.61 0.91 5.07
CA VAL A 49 2.40 0.16 5.44
C VAL A 49 2.74 -0.98 6.39
N PHE A 50 3.82 -1.72 6.13
CA PHE A 50 4.31 -2.78 7.00
C PHE A 50 4.62 -2.24 8.41
N ILE A 51 5.46 -1.21 8.52
CA ILE A 51 5.87 -0.62 9.81
C ILE A 51 4.64 -0.14 10.59
N GLN A 52 3.74 0.61 9.94
CA GLN A 52 2.54 1.15 10.60
C GLN A 52 1.58 0.05 11.05
N SER A 53 1.39 -0.97 10.23
CA SER A 53 0.49 -2.09 10.55
C SER A 53 1.03 -2.91 11.72
N THR A 54 2.33 -3.21 11.73
CA THR A 54 2.98 -3.95 12.83
C THR A 54 2.94 -3.16 14.13
N LYS A 55 3.21 -1.84 14.11
CA LYS A 55 3.08 -0.96 15.28
C LYS A 55 1.66 -1.00 15.85
N LYS A 56 0.67 -0.79 14.98
CA LYS A 56 -0.75 -0.78 15.39
C LYS A 56 -1.20 -2.12 15.97
N LEU A 57 -0.82 -3.22 15.33
CA LEU A 57 -1.18 -4.57 15.78
C LEU A 57 -0.59 -4.87 17.16
N PHE A 58 0.68 -4.53 17.38
CA PHE A 58 1.34 -4.73 18.67
C PHE A 58 0.67 -3.93 19.79
N SER A 59 0.42 -2.63 19.58
CA SER A 59 -0.29 -1.80 20.56
C SER A 59 -1.69 -2.33 20.87
N TYR A 60 -2.43 -2.77 19.84
CA TYR A 60 -3.75 -3.38 20.01
C TYR A 60 -3.69 -4.64 20.89
N HIS A 61 -2.68 -5.49 20.70
CA HIS A 61 -2.51 -6.68 21.55
C HIS A 61 -2.26 -6.32 23.01
N LEU A 62 -1.40 -5.34 23.29
CA LEU A 62 -1.13 -4.88 24.66
C LEU A 62 -2.37 -4.26 25.30
N ASP A 63 -3.07 -3.38 24.57
CA ASP A 63 -4.31 -2.76 25.07
C ASP A 63 -5.42 -3.79 25.30
N SER A 64 -5.49 -4.83 24.47
CA SER A 64 -6.42 -5.95 24.67
C SER A 64 -6.08 -6.76 25.92
N ILE A 65 -4.79 -7.01 26.20
CA ILE A 65 -4.37 -7.67 27.44
C ILE A 65 -4.77 -6.82 28.64
N ARG A 66 -4.48 -5.52 28.61
CA ARG A 66 -4.84 -4.58 29.68
C ARG A 66 -6.35 -4.54 29.93
N THR A 67 -7.13 -4.33 28.88
CA THR A 67 -8.61 -4.25 28.98
C THR A 67 -9.19 -5.55 29.52
N THR A 68 -8.65 -6.69 29.07
CA THR A 68 -9.12 -8.01 29.54
C THR A 68 -8.70 -8.26 30.99
N THR A 69 -7.52 -7.80 31.38
CA THR A 69 -7.00 -7.89 32.75
C THR A 69 -7.84 -7.07 33.72
N GLU A 70 -8.22 -5.85 33.33
CA GLU A 70 -9.13 -4.99 34.09
C GLU A 70 -10.53 -5.60 34.20
N ALA A 71 -11.15 -5.96 33.06
CA ALA A 71 -12.53 -6.48 33.02
C ALA A 71 -12.71 -7.80 33.78
N ASN A 72 -11.66 -8.61 33.90
CA ASN A 72 -11.70 -9.89 34.62
C ASN A 72 -11.12 -9.80 36.04
N PHE A 73 -10.68 -8.61 36.48
CA PHE A 73 -10.08 -8.41 37.78
C PHE A 73 -9.00 -9.47 38.11
N ILE A 74 -8.03 -9.62 37.20
CA ILE A 74 -7.03 -10.69 37.31
C ILE A 74 -6.08 -10.40 38.48
N MET A 75 -6.13 -11.20 39.54
CA MET A 75 -5.21 -11.07 40.67
C MET A 75 -3.75 -11.29 40.24
N ALA A 76 -2.88 -10.34 40.56
CA ALA A 76 -1.46 -10.42 40.28
C ALA A 76 -0.80 -11.37 41.29
N GLY A 77 -0.01 -12.34 40.80
CA GLY A 77 0.66 -13.32 41.66
C GLY A 77 1.64 -12.74 42.68
N PHE A 78 2.05 -11.47 42.50
CA PHE A 78 2.88 -10.74 43.44
C PHE A 78 2.06 -9.91 44.45
N ASN A 79 0.73 -10.02 44.50
CA ASN A 79 -0.13 -9.23 45.39
C ASN A 79 0.08 -7.72 45.21
N THR A 80 0.14 -7.26 43.94
CA THR A 80 0.33 -5.85 43.57
C THR A 80 -1.00 -5.13 43.39
N ASN A 81 -2.04 -5.83 42.97
CA ASN A 81 -3.40 -5.29 42.87
C ASN A 81 -4.32 -5.72 44.02
N THR A 82 -4.06 -6.87 44.65
CA THR A 82 -4.84 -7.38 45.78
C THR A 82 -3.94 -7.93 46.89
N VAL A 83 -4.46 -7.98 48.12
CA VAL A 83 -3.86 -8.66 49.27
C VAL A 83 -4.92 -9.57 49.89
N SER A 84 -4.54 -10.82 50.13
CA SER A 84 -5.40 -11.80 50.80
C SER A 84 -5.03 -11.93 52.27
N ALA A 85 -6.03 -11.93 53.15
CA ALA A 85 -5.86 -12.17 54.58
C ALA A 85 -6.91 -13.15 55.10
N PHE A 86 -6.49 -14.05 55.99
CA PHE A 86 -7.41 -14.88 56.76
C PHE A 86 -7.85 -14.10 57.99
N LEU A 87 -9.15 -13.82 58.09
CA LEU A 87 -9.75 -13.17 59.26
C LEU A 87 -10.49 -14.20 60.09
N GLY A 88 -10.50 -14.00 61.42
CA GLY A 88 -11.15 -14.90 62.37
C GLY A 88 -10.18 -15.77 63.16
N SER A 89 -10.73 -16.77 63.85
CA SER A 89 -10.00 -17.68 64.73
C SER A 89 -10.49 -19.11 64.53
N TYR A 90 -9.58 -20.07 64.71
CA TYR A 90 -9.89 -21.49 64.56
C TYR A 90 -11.18 -21.89 65.31
N PRO A 91 -12.10 -22.66 64.70
CA PRO A 91 -11.96 -23.36 63.41
C PRO A 91 -12.47 -22.57 62.18
N SER A 92 -12.98 -21.35 62.36
CA SER A 92 -13.66 -20.58 61.30
C SER A 92 -12.80 -19.40 60.86
N PHE A 93 -12.11 -19.55 59.73
CA PHE A 93 -11.39 -18.47 59.06
C PHE A 93 -12.09 -18.08 57.76
N ASP A 94 -12.26 -16.77 57.55
CA ASP A 94 -12.73 -16.21 56.30
C ASP A 94 -11.55 -15.70 55.48
N LEU A 95 -11.41 -16.18 54.24
CA LEU A 95 -10.47 -15.61 53.29
C LEU A 95 -11.04 -14.31 52.74
N ASN A 96 -10.45 -13.19 53.14
CA ASN A 96 -10.81 -11.86 52.65
C ASN A 96 -9.75 -11.39 51.65
N ILE A 97 -10.21 -10.80 50.55
CA ILE A 97 -9.36 -10.21 49.52
C ILE A 97 -9.61 -8.71 49.52
N PHE A 98 -8.54 -7.94 49.68
CA PHE A 98 -8.57 -6.49 49.72
C PHE A 98 -7.84 -5.92 48.51
N ASP A 99 -8.41 -4.88 47.92
CA ASP A 99 -7.81 -4.21 46.78
C ASP A 99 -6.74 -3.22 47.23
N ILE A 100 -5.68 -3.09 46.45
CA ILE A 100 -4.62 -2.11 46.68
C ILE A 100 -4.97 -0.82 45.93
N SER A 101 -4.66 0.33 46.52
CA SER A 101 -4.78 1.63 45.88
C SER A 101 -3.44 2.33 45.69
N TYR A 102 -3.10 2.80 44.51
CA TYR A 102 -1.89 3.58 44.24
C TYR A 102 -2.26 5.04 44.00
N ASP A 103 -1.73 5.96 44.83
CA ASP A 103 -2.03 7.40 44.77
C ASP A 103 -3.53 7.72 44.61
N TYR A 104 -4.37 7.12 45.47
CA TYR A 104 -5.84 7.24 45.47
C TYR A 104 -6.56 6.62 44.26
N CYS A 105 -5.87 5.87 43.41
CA CYS A 105 -6.45 5.07 42.33
C CYS A 105 -6.56 3.61 42.77
N ASP A 106 -7.78 3.05 42.74
CA ASP A 106 -8.08 1.70 43.21
C ASP A 106 -7.89 0.66 42.09
N CYS A 107 -7.14 -0.40 42.38
CA CYS A 107 -6.88 -1.47 41.41
C CYS A 107 -8.12 -2.28 40.99
N SER A 108 -9.22 -2.20 41.76
CA SER A 108 -10.53 -2.73 41.36
C SER A 108 -11.23 -1.87 40.32
N ALA A 109 -10.90 -0.58 40.26
CA ALA A 109 -11.51 0.37 39.34
C ALA A 109 -10.70 0.56 38.06
N SER A 110 -9.38 0.41 38.10
CA SER A 110 -8.53 0.54 36.90
C SER A 110 -7.24 -0.26 37.01
N ALA A 111 -6.85 -0.88 35.89
CA ALA A 111 -5.53 -1.52 35.78
C ALA A 111 -4.38 -0.51 35.70
N GLU A 112 -4.67 0.74 35.34
CA GLU A 112 -3.66 1.79 35.11
C GLU A 112 -3.12 2.45 36.38
N CYS A 113 -3.62 2.10 37.57
CA CYS A 113 -3.21 2.77 38.79
C CYS A 113 -1.73 2.50 39.11
N VAL A 114 -0.97 3.59 39.23
CA VAL A 114 0.45 3.58 39.55
C VAL A 114 0.79 4.65 40.58
N SER A 115 1.90 4.46 41.27
CA SER A 115 2.53 5.47 42.15
C SER A 115 4.03 5.45 41.94
N LYS A 116 4.73 6.51 42.37
CA LYS A 116 6.19 6.60 42.26
C LYS A 116 6.85 5.43 43.00
N ALA A 117 7.87 4.86 42.36
CA ALA A 117 8.70 3.82 42.95
C ALA A 117 9.51 4.38 44.14
N ILE A 118 9.31 3.81 45.33
CA ILE A 118 9.89 4.30 46.57
C ILE A 118 10.55 3.17 47.35
N ILE A 119 11.71 3.46 47.94
CA ILE A 119 12.36 2.63 48.95
C ILE A 119 12.01 3.20 50.32
N TYR A 120 11.59 2.32 51.23
CA TYR A 120 11.24 2.65 52.61
C TYR A 120 12.27 2.11 53.59
N SER A 121 12.35 2.70 54.77
CA SER A 121 13.04 2.11 55.92
C SER A 121 12.01 1.84 57.01
N TYR A 122 12.16 0.71 57.70
CA TYR A 122 11.35 0.36 58.85
C TYR A 122 12.17 0.54 60.13
N ASN A 123 11.67 1.37 61.05
CA ASN A 123 12.32 1.64 62.32
C ASN A 123 11.70 0.85 63.49
N GLY A 124 10.91 -0.18 63.23
CA GLY A 124 10.17 -0.94 64.25
C GLY A 124 8.75 -0.42 64.55
N THR A 125 8.39 0.78 64.07
CA THR A 125 7.05 1.36 64.29
C THR A 125 6.41 1.89 63.02
N LEU A 126 7.18 2.55 62.15
CA LEU A 126 6.68 3.21 60.94
C LEU A 126 7.61 2.96 59.75
N PHE A 127 7.02 3.02 58.56
CA PHE A 127 7.77 3.03 57.31
C PHE A 127 8.03 4.48 56.87
N THR A 128 9.29 4.87 56.77
CA THR A 128 9.71 6.19 56.28
C THR A 128 10.26 6.10 54.88
N ARG A 129 9.86 7.00 53.98
CA ARG A 129 10.44 7.13 52.63
C ARG A 129 11.90 7.56 52.74
N ILE A 130 12.82 6.78 52.18
CA ILE A 130 14.26 7.10 52.16
C ILE A 130 14.76 7.48 50.77
N TYR A 131 14.15 6.93 49.72
CA TYR A 131 14.52 7.25 48.33
C TYR A 131 13.32 7.10 47.39
N THR A 132 13.15 8.05 46.48
CA THR A 132 12.19 7.93 45.37
C THR A 132 13.01 7.75 44.11
N ILE A 133 12.80 6.65 43.39
CA ILE A 133 13.57 6.33 42.19
C ILE A 133 13.06 7.23 41.03
N PRO A 134 13.90 8.14 40.50
CA PRO A 134 13.50 9.03 39.42
C PRO A 134 12.94 8.27 38.21
N GLY A 135 11.76 8.69 37.76
CA GLY A 135 11.12 8.14 36.57
C GLY A 135 10.50 6.76 36.73
N PHE A 136 10.69 6.03 37.84
CA PHE A 136 10.12 4.69 38.00
C PHE A 136 8.77 4.73 38.73
N PHE A 137 7.91 3.80 38.36
CA PHE A 137 6.61 3.58 38.98
C PHE A 137 6.45 2.14 39.44
N ILE A 138 5.53 1.94 40.39
CA ILE A 138 4.95 0.65 40.76
C ILE A 138 3.43 0.80 40.66
N GLY A 139 2.69 -0.28 40.44
CA GLY A 139 1.24 -0.21 40.27
C GLY A 139 0.55 -1.55 40.33
N CYS A 140 -0.75 -1.56 40.02
CA CYS A 140 -1.60 -2.75 40.04
C CYS A 140 -0.99 -3.88 39.22
N TYR A 141 -0.50 -3.55 38.03
CA TYR A 141 0.18 -4.45 37.12
C TYR A 141 1.55 -3.90 36.74
N MET A 142 2.55 -4.77 36.71
CA MET A 142 3.95 -4.37 36.49
C MET A 142 4.20 -3.90 35.06
N GLU A 143 3.44 -4.41 34.09
CA GLU A 143 3.50 -3.93 32.70
C GLU A 143 3.06 -2.46 32.60
N GLU A 144 1.92 -2.08 33.18
CA GLU A 144 1.49 -0.68 33.30
C GLU A 144 2.51 0.20 34.03
N ALA A 145 3.08 -0.31 35.13
CA ALA A 145 4.12 0.41 35.87
C ALA A 145 5.38 0.65 35.01
N VAL A 146 5.81 -0.33 34.21
CA VAL A 146 6.92 -0.17 33.26
C VAL A 146 6.56 0.87 32.20
N ARG A 147 5.40 0.74 31.55
CA ARG A 147 4.95 1.66 30.49
C ARG A 147 4.90 3.11 30.95
N LYS A 148 4.37 3.38 32.15
CA LYS A 148 4.29 4.73 32.73
C LYS A 148 5.64 5.22 33.29
N SER A 149 6.62 4.34 33.47
CA SER A 149 7.98 4.74 33.84
C SER A 149 8.69 5.46 32.69
N SER A 150 9.63 6.33 33.02
CA SER A 150 10.47 7.06 32.07
C SER A 150 11.90 6.56 32.06
N LEU A 151 12.68 7.03 31.08
CA LEU A 151 14.06 6.62 30.90
C LEU A 151 15.06 7.29 31.87
N GLN A 152 14.60 8.18 32.75
CA GLN A 152 15.44 9.05 33.58
C GLN A 152 16.51 8.32 34.39
N CYS A 153 16.15 7.28 35.12
CA CYS A 153 17.13 6.54 35.93
C CYS A 153 18.08 5.70 35.07
N TYR A 154 17.61 5.17 33.94
CA TYR A 154 18.40 4.29 33.07
C TYR A 154 19.63 5.00 32.46
N PHE A 155 19.54 6.31 32.22
CA PHE A 155 20.66 7.13 31.72
C PHE A 155 21.52 7.77 32.84
N ASN A 156 21.11 7.65 34.11
CA ASN A 156 21.74 8.38 35.21
C ASN A 156 22.55 7.46 36.11
N GLN A 157 23.88 7.53 36.01
CA GLN A 157 24.82 6.76 36.84
C GLN A 157 24.54 6.94 38.34
N SER A 158 24.33 8.17 38.82
CA SER A 158 24.06 8.42 40.24
C SER A 158 22.75 7.78 40.71
N CYS A 159 21.73 7.71 39.85
CA CYS A 159 20.51 6.96 40.12
C CYS A 159 20.80 5.47 40.29
N ILE A 160 21.53 4.87 39.35
CA ILE A 160 21.91 3.45 39.35
C ILE A 160 22.77 3.11 40.57
N ASP A 161 23.71 3.98 40.95
CA ASP A 161 24.57 3.76 42.12
C ASP A 161 23.78 3.82 43.42
N THR A 162 22.89 4.81 43.56
CA THR A 162 21.99 4.93 44.71
C THR A 162 21.05 3.72 44.80
N PHE A 163 20.56 3.27 43.65
CA PHE A 163 19.75 2.08 43.51
C PHE A 163 20.51 0.83 44.00
N LYS A 164 21.71 0.58 43.49
CA LYS A 164 22.58 -0.54 43.90
C LYS A 164 22.89 -0.50 45.41
N PHE A 165 23.14 0.69 45.97
CA PHE A 165 23.40 0.88 47.40
C PHE A 165 22.23 0.37 48.26
N TYR A 166 21.00 0.81 47.98
CA TYR A 166 19.84 0.39 48.78
C TYR A 166 19.42 -1.06 48.57
N LEU A 167 19.82 -1.66 47.45
CA LEU A 167 19.64 -3.07 47.17
C LEU A 167 20.67 -3.96 47.89
N ASN A 168 21.78 -3.39 48.40
CA ASN A 168 22.87 -4.16 49.00
C ASN A 168 23.38 -5.29 48.08
N PHE A 169 23.56 -4.96 46.80
CA PHE A 169 24.08 -5.91 45.79
C PHE A 169 25.49 -6.39 46.21
N SER A 170 25.58 -7.65 46.65
CA SER A 170 26.84 -8.25 47.13
C SER A 170 27.75 -8.73 45.99
N GLN A 171 27.21 -8.94 44.79
CA GLN A 171 27.99 -9.18 43.57
C GLN A 171 28.21 -7.88 42.82
N SER A 172 29.45 -7.69 42.33
CA SER A 172 29.82 -6.59 41.42
C SER A 172 29.17 -6.80 40.05
N PHE A 173 27.86 -6.63 39.97
CA PHE A 173 27.18 -6.49 38.68
C PHE A 173 27.41 -5.04 38.22
N ASP A 174 28.34 -4.88 37.29
CA ASP A 174 28.70 -3.59 36.70
C ASP A 174 27.62 -3.16 35.70
N THR A 175 26.39 -2.91 36.19
CA THR A 175 25.32 -2.31 35.38
C THR A 175 25.78 -0.95 34.92
N LYS A 176 25.84 -0.75 33.61
CA LYS A 176 26.16 0.54 33.00
C LYS A 176 24.89 1.31 32.68
N PRO A 177 24.91 2.65 32.83
CA PRO A 177 23.85 3.50 32.31
C PRO A 177 23.76 3.35 30.79
N LEU A 178 22.57 3.62 30.27
CA LEU A 178 22.36 3.81 28.84
C LEU A 178 23.22 4.98 28.33
N ASP A 179 23.70 4.88 27.11
CA ASP A 179 24.57 5.88 26.48
C ASP A 179 23.72 7.04 25.91
N PRO A 180 23.82 8.26 26.47
CA PRO A 180 23.06 9.42 25.98
C PRO A 180 23.54 9.93 24.62
N HIS A 181 24.66 9.44 24.09
CA HIS A 181 25.21 9.81 22.79
C HIS A 181 24.78 8.87 21.66
N MET A 182 24.18 7.72 21.98
CA MET A 182 23.52 6.91 20.95
C MET A 182 22.31 7.67 20.40
N ILE A 183 22.15 7.63 19.08
CA ILE A 183 21.02 8.26 18.38
C ILE A 183 19.73 7.63 18.92
N SER A 184 18.91 8.46 19.57
CA SER A 184 17.57 8.08 20.02
C SER A 184 16.55 9.08 19.48
N THR A 185 15.41 8.56 19.06
CA THR A 185 14.25 9.34 18.65
C THR A 185 13.44 9.84 19.86
N HIS A 186 13.80 9.40 21.07
CA HIS A 186 13.09 9.69 22.32
C HIS A 186 13.94 10.52 23.28
N ASN A 187 13.29 11.33 24.12
CA ASN A 187 13.96 12.08 25.17
C ASN A 187 14.15 11.17 26.40
N ILE A 188 15.14 11.47 27.25
CA ILE A 188 15.36 10.83 28.56
C ILE A 188 14.10 10.91 29.44
N THR A 189 13.27 11.94 29.26
CA THR A 189 11.98 12.09 29.97
C THR A 189 10.82 11.34 29.32
N SER A 190 11.00 10.77 28.13
CA SER A 190 9.97 9.96 27.45
C SER A 190 9.64 8.73 28.29
N SER A 191 8.40 8.30 28.18
CA SER A 191 7.91 7.10 28.84
C SER A 191 8.36 5.85 28.09
N VAL A 192 8.43 4.71 28.77
CA VAL A 192 8.63 3.42 28.11
C VAL A 192 7.45 3.13 27.18
N ASP A 193 6.25 3.63 27.47
CA ASP A 193 5.10 3.53 26.56
C ASP A 193 5.35 4.18 25.18
N ASP A 194 6.12 5.27 25.13
CA ASP A 194 6.49 5.92 23.87
C ASP A 194 7.43 5.04 23.02
N LEU A 195 8.25 4.22 23.68
CA LEU A 195 9.06 3.19 23.04
C LEU A 195 8.19 2.02 22.58
N VAL A 196 7.30 1.54 23.44
CA VAL A 196 6.38 0.41 23.18
C VAL A 196 5.50 0.71 21.96
N LYS A 197 4.94 1.91 21.84
CA LYS A 197 4.18 2.37 20.67
C LYS A 197 4.98 2.34 19.35
N ASN A 198 6.30 2.36 19.46
CA ASN A 198 7.24 2.24 18.35
C ASN A 198 7.92 0.85 18.28
N LEU A 199 7.34 -0.18 18.90
CA LEU A 199 7.88 -1.55 18.95
C LEU A 199 9.27 -1.63 19.59
N MET A 200 9.61 -0.69 20.47
CA MET A 200 10.96 -0.54 21.02
C MET A 200 12.04 -0.33 19.93
N VAL A 201 11.65 0.13 18.73
CA VAL A 201 12.56 0.37 17.58
C VAL A 201 12.88 1.85 17.46
N GLU A 202 14.16 2.16 17.29
CA GLU A 202 14.67 3.51 17.06
C GLU A 202 14.67 3.87 15.57
N GLN A 203 15.15 2.94 14.74
CA GLN A 203 15.28 3.16 13.31
C GLN A 203 15.02 1.89 12.52
N TRP A 204 14.45 2.08 11.34
CA TRP A 204 14.29 1.05 10.32
C TRP A 204 15.24 1.37 9.18
N VAL A 205 16.28 0.55 9.04
CA VAL A 205 17.24 0.68 7.94
C VAL A 205 16.77 -0.23 6.81
N TRP A 206 16.58 0.35 5.63
CA TRP A 206 16.17 -0.42 4.47
C TRP A 206 16.90 0.04 3.21
N ASN A 207 16.99 -0.87 2.26
CA ASN A 207 17.52 -0.61 0.94
C ASN A 207 16.82 -1.53 -0.07
N ASP A 208 16.62 -1.05 -1.29
CA ASP A 208 16.06 -1.81 -2.38
C ASP A 208 17.02 -1.87 -3.59
N SER A 209 16.73 -2.76 -4.54
CA SER A 209 17.54 -2.86 -5.76
C SER A 209 16.68 -3.10 -6.99
N PHE A 210 16.50 -2.03 -7.77
CA PHE A 210 15.82 -2.13 -9.06
C PHE A 210 16.55 -3.10 -10.00
N LYS A 211 17.89 -3.12 -9.97
CA LYS A 211 18.70 -4.05 -10.77
C LYS A 211 18.38 -5.51 -10.44
N ILE A 212 18.30 -5.87 -9.17
CA ILE A 212 17.97 -7.25 -8.77
C ILE A 212 16.52 -7.57 -9.14
N TYR A 213 15.59 -6.64 -8.90
CA TYR A 213 14.19 -6.77 -9.33
C TYR A 213 14.08 -7.01 -10.84
N TYR A 214 14.78 -6.24 -11.68
CA TYR A 214 14.80 -6.40 -13.13
C TYR A 214 15.30 -7.79 -13.54
N GLN A 215 16.41 -8.24 -12.94
CA GLN A 215 16.99 -9.56 -13.20
C GLN A 215 16.04 -10.70 -12.79
N LYS A 216 15.31 -10.53 -11.68
CA LYS A 216 14.32 -11.50 -11.22
C LYS A 216 13.07 -11.50 -12.10
N CYS A 217 12.54 -10.33 -12.49
CA CYS A 217 11.43 -10.18 -13.43
C CYS A 217 11.75 -10.84 -14.78
N ARG A 218 13.00 -10.66 -15.25
CA ARG A 218 13.54 -11.23 -16.50
C ARG A 218 12.56 -10.98 -17.66
N PRO A 219 12.51 -9.75 -18.21
CA PRO A 219 11.54 -9.41 -19.25
C PRO A 219 11.74 -10.26 -20.51
N SER A 220 10.67 -10.86 -21.02
CA SER A 220 10.73 -11.71 -22.23
C SER A 220 10.93 -10.87 -23.49
N SER A 221 10.24 -9.74 -23.55
CA SER A 221 10.39 -8.71 -24.56
C SER A 221 9.93 -7.36 -24.01
N CYS A 222 10.30 -6.29 -24.69
CA CYS A 222 9.77 -4.95 -24.46
C CYS A 222 9.24 -4.39 -25.77
N SER A 223 8.02 -3.85 -25.75
CA SER A 223 7.37 -3.28 -26.92
C SER A 223 6.91 -1.84 -26.66
N TYR A 224 7.11 -0.96 -27.63
CA TYR A 224 6.63 0.43 -27.59
C TYR A 224 5.97 0.82 -28.90
N THR A 225 5.07 1.79 -28.85
CA THR A 225 4.33 2.27 -30.03
C THR A 225 4.77 3.66 -30.45
N LEU A 226 4.90 3.85 -31.76
CA LEU A 226 5.18 5.13 -32.40
C LEU A 226 3.99 5.56 -33.25
N SER A 227 3.59 6.83 -33.13
CA SER A 227 2.61 7.43 -34.03
C SER A 227 3.29 7.91 -35.29
N ILE A 228 3.08 7.21 -36.41
CA ILE A 228 3.63 7.57 -37.72
C ILE A 228 2.54 8.02 -38.68
N LYS A 229 2.94 8.81 -39.69
CA LYS A 229 2.03 9.19 -40.78
C LYS A 229 1.55 7.94 -41.52
N THR A 230 0.27 7.94 -41.89
CA THR A 230 -0.32 6.84 -42.66
C THR A 230 0.47 6.63 -43.97
N PRO A 231 0.99 5.43 -44.24
CA PRO A 231 1.73 5.16 -45.47
C PRO A 231 0.81 5.25 -46.70
N LEU A 232 1.37 5.71 -47.82
CA LEU A 232 0.62 5.97 -49.06
C LEU A 232 -0.20 4.76 -49.55
N ILE A 233 0.32 3.54 -49.36
CA ILE A 233 -0.36 2.30 -49.77
C ILE A 233 -1.71 2.13 -49.06
N ILE A 234 -1.79 2.48 -47.78
CA ILE A 234 -3.04 2.39 -47.01
C ILE A 234 -4.02 3.44 -47.56
N ILE A 235 -3.57 4.69 -47.75
CA ILE A 235 -4.41 5.76 -48.34
C ILE A 235 -4.99 5.32 -49.70
N ILE A 236 -4.17 4.77 -50.59
CA ILE A 236 -4.59 4.32 -51.92
C ILE A 236 -5.60 3.16 -51.83
N THR A 237 -5.31 2.14 -51.02
CA THR A 237 -6.21 0.98 -50.87
C THR A 237 -7.56 1.36 -50.23
N THR A 238 -7.56 2.27 -49.27
CA THR A 238 -8.80 2.80 -48.65
C THR A 238 -9.63 3.58 -49.67
N LEU A 239 -9.00 4.42 -50.51
CA LEU A 239 -9.69 5.16 -51.57
C LEU A 239 -10.32 4.23 -52.61
N ILE A 240 -9.58 3.19 -53.05
CA ILE A 240 -10.09 2.20 -54.00
C ILE A 240 -11.29 1.44 -53.40
N GLY A 241 -11.18 1.02 -52.13
CA GLY A 241 -12.25 0.30 -51.43
C GLY A 241 -13.53 1.12 -51.25
N LEU A 242 -13.40 2.41 -50.94
CA LEU A 242 -14.54 3.31 -50.73
C LEU A 242 -15.16 3.82 -52.04
N PHE A 243 -14.38 3.87 -53.13
CA PHE A 243 -14.84 4.38 -54.43
C PHE A 243 -16.10 3.64 -54.93
N GLY A 244 -16.11 2.31 -54.81
CA GLY A 244 -17.24 1.49 -55.26
C GLY A 244 -18.54 1.79 -54.50
N GLY A 245 -18.47 1.91 -53.17
CA GLY A 245 -19.64 2.23 -52.33
C GLY A 245 -20.12 3.66 -52.56
N LEU A 246 -19.19 4.60 -52.65
CA LEU A 246 -19.47 6.02 -52.88
C LEU A 246 -20.22 6.25 -54.20
N VAL A 247 -19.78 5.60 -55.28
CA VAL A 247 -20.46 5.67 -56.59
C VAL A 247 -21.88 5.13 -56.51
N LYS A 248 -22.11 4.00 -55.83
CA LYS A 248 -23.45 3.40 -55.68
C LYS A 248 -24.40 4.30 -54.87
N ILE A 249 -23.95 4.85 -53.75
CA ILE A 249 -24.74 5.73 -52.89
C ILE A 249 -25.08 7.04 -53.61
N LEU A 250 -24.09 7.68 -54.23
CA LEU A 250 -24.30 8.93 -54.97
C LEU A 250 -25.29 8.74 -56.13
N ARG A 251 -25.27 7.59 -56.81
CA ARG A 251 -26.22 7.28 -57.89
C ARG A 251 -27.67 7.16 -57.39
N ILE A 252 -27.87 6.80 -56.12
CA ILE A 252 -29.19 6.77 -55.47
C ILE A 252 -29.58 8.16 -54.98
N VAL A 253 -28.66 8.88 -54.32
CA VAL A 253 -28.96 10.16 -53.64
C VAL A 253 -29.20 11.31 -54.63
N VAL A 254 -28.44 11.39 -55.73
CA VAL A 254 -28.53 12.49 -56.71
C VAL A 254 -29.95 12.67 -57.28
N PRO A 255 -30.66 11.60 -57.72
CA PRO A 255 -32.07 11.70 -58.11
C PRO A 255 -32.98 12.29 -57.02
N PHE A 256 -32.82 11.85 -55.76
CA PHE A 256 -33.62 12.33 -54.64
C PHE A 256 -33.36 13.80 -54.33
N VAL A 257 -32.10 14.24 -54.34
CA VAL A 257 -31.72 15.65 -54.09
C VAL A 257 -32.31 16.57 -55.17
N ILE A 258 -32.31 16.14 -56.43
CA ILE A 258 -32.88 16.91 -57.54
C ILE A 258 -34.40 16.99 -57.42
N GLN A 259 -35.07 15.88 -57.07
CA GLN A 259 -36.52 15.89 -56.79
C GLN A 259 -36.86 16.82 -55.62
N PHE A 260 -36.05 16.85 -54.56
CA PHE A 260 -36.29 17.67 -53.38
C PHE A 260 -35.98 19.16 -53.61
N ALA A 261 -34.89 19.49 -54.30
CA ALA A 261 -34.54 20.87 -54.68
C ALA A 261 -35.60 21.48 -55.62
N ARG A 262 -36.23 20.65 -56.47
CA ARG A 262 -37.36 21.07 -57.31
C ARG A 262 -38.63 21.34 -56.50
N ARG A 263 -38.96 20.53 -55.50
CA ARG A 263 -40.09 20.80 -54.58
C ARG A 263 -39.96 22.14 -53.86
N ARG A 264 -38.73 22.60 -53.59
CA ARG A 264 -38.47 23.95 -53.03
C ARG A 264 -38.48 25.07 -54.07
N LYS A 265 -38.02 24.81 -55.31
CA LYS A 265 -38.09 25.80 -56.40
C LYS A 265 -39.49 26.09 -56.93
N HIS A 266 -40.47 25.20 -56.69
CA HIS A 266 -41.87 25.52 -56.96
C HIS A 266 -42.48 26.56 -55.99
N LEU A 267 -41.75 26.97 -54.94
CA LEU A 267 -42.17 27.96 -53.94
C LEU A 267 -41.35 29.26 -53.96
N GLN A 268 -40.39 29.41 -54.87
CA GLN A 268 -39.58 30.65 -54.99
C GLN A 268 -39.31 30.96 -56.48
N GLU A 269 -39.94 32.02 -56.98
CA GLU A 269 -39.54 32.68 -58.23
C GLU A 269 -38.17 33.35 -58.09
N PRO A 270 -37.34 33.32 -59.16
CA PRO A 270 -36.33 34.35 -59.33
C PRO A 270 -36.35 35.02 -60.72
N GLN A 271 -36.17 36.34 -60.69
CA GLN A 271 -35.94 37.30 -61.77
C GLN A 271 -34.64 37.06 -62.59
N PRO A 272 -34.49 37.69 -63.77
CA PRO A 272 -33.42 37.36 -64.71
C PRO A 272 -32.09 38.10 -64.47
N ASN A 273 -31.04 37.41 -64.90
CA ASN A 273 -29.71 37.88 -65.31
C ASN A 273 -28.66 38.29 -64.27
N SER A 274 -27.54 37.56 -64.30
CA SER A 274 -26.23 38.16 -64.60
C SER A 274 -25.37 37.17 -65.40
N GLN A 275 -24.80 37.66 -66.49
CA GLN A 275 -23.83 36.92 -67.31
C GLN A 275 -22.46 37.00 -66.64
N ILE A 276 -21.84 35.85 -66.38
CA ILE A 276 -20.41 35.77 -66.06
C ILE A 276 -19.73 35.01 -67.19
N ARG A 277 -18.91 35.72 -67.97
CA ARG A 277 -18.00 35.13 -68.97
C ARG A 277 -16.78 34.55 -68.25
N ILE A 278 -16.54 33.26 -68.41
CA ILE A 278 -15.29 32.60 -67.98
C ILE A 278 -14.51 32.20 -69.24
N ALA A 279 -13.25 32.62 -69.27
CA ALA A 279 -12.33 32.49 -70.40
C ALA A 279 -11.97 31.03 -70.75
N ASP A 280 -11.53 30.85 -71.99
CA ASP A 280 -11.23 29.57 -72.63
C ASP A 280 -10.06 28.79 -72.01
N ILE A 281 -10.22 27.46 -71.97
CA ILE A 281 -9.23 26.44 -71.59
C ILE A 281 -9.25 25.38 -72.72
N PRO A 282 -8.10 24.88 -73.22
CA PRO A 282 -8.01 24.25 -74.55
C PRO A 282 -8.75 22.91 -74.64
N GLY A 283 -9.37 22.72 -75.80
CA GLY A 283 -10.37 21.70 -76.08
C GLY A 283 -9.80 20.39 -76.62
N ARG A 284 -9.97 19.33 -75.83
CA ARG A 284 -10.32 17.96 -76.27
C ARG A 284 -11.12 17.24 -75.18
N ALA A 285 -10.77 17.43 -73.91
CA ALA A 285 -11.55 16.92 -72.76
C ALA A 285 -12.89 17.65 -72.55
N LYS A 286 -12.98 18.93 -72.90
CA LYS A 286 -14.16 19.80 -72.67
C LYS A 286 -15.42 19.28 -73.41
N ASN A 287 -15.27 18.82 -74.65
CA ASN A 287 -16.40 18.30 -75.45
C ASN A 287 -16.88 16.92 -74.96
N ALA A 288 -15.95 16.08 -74.46
CA ALA A 288 -16.29 14.78 -73.88
C ALA A 288 -17.01 14.93 -72.51
N LEU A 289 -16.58 15.88 -71.68
CA LEU A 289 -17.22 16.19 -70.40
C LEU A 289 -18.57 16.93 -70.54
N GLN A 290 -18.74 17.76 -71.57
CA GLN A 290 -19.99 18.53 -71.78
C GLN A 290 -21.16 17.66 -72.27
N ASN A 291 -20.88 16.56 -72.96
CA ASN A 291 -21.87 15.63 -73.49
C ASN A 291 -22.01 14.34 -72.66
N LEU A 292 -21.34 14.26 -71.51
CA LEU A 292 -21.40 13.08 -70.64
C LEU A 292 -22.75 13.02 -69.93
N ASN A 293 -23.45 11.89 -70.07
CA ASN A 293 -24.73 11.63 -69.41
C ASN A 293 -24.72 10.24 -68.73
N LEU A 294 -24.49 10.21 -67.42
CA LEU A 294 -24.39 8.98 -66.62
C LEU A 294 -25.76 8.45 -66.13
N PHE A 295 -26.82 9.24 -66.32
CA PHE A 295 -28.18 8.96 -65.85
C PHE A 295 -29.18 8.82 -67.01
N GLN A 296 -28.70 8.42 -68.18
CA GLN A 296 -29.53 8.23 -69.37
C GLN A 296 -30.68 7.25 -69.09
N SER A 297 -31.92 7.71 -69.27
CA SER A 297 -33.11 6.86 -69.13
C SER A 297 -33.35 6.02 -70.38
N THR A 298 -33.54 4.72 -70.20
CA THR A 298 -34.00 3.81 -71.25
C THR A 298 -35.52 3.74 -71.25
N LYS A 299 -36.19 4.78 -71.76
CA LYS A 299 -37.60 4.67 -72.19
C LYS A 299 -37.85 5.46 -73.47
N LEU A 300 -37.95 4.70 -74.57
CA LEU A 300 -38.80 5.01 -75.71
C LEU A 300 -40.25 5.09 -75.18
N LEU A 301 -40.87 6.27 -75.19
CA LEU A 301 -42.31 6.46 -75.31
C LEU A 301 -42.57 7.93 -75.65
N GLU A 302 -43.27 8.12 -76.76
CA GLU A 302 -43.57 9.38 -77.40
C GLU A 302 -44.31 10.38 -76.50
N ASN A 303 -44.03 11.66 -76.78
CA ASN A 303 -44.80 12.85 -76.42
C ASN A 303 -44.79 13.29 -74.95
N ASP A 304 -43.62 13.74 -74.47
CA ASP A 304 -43.55 14.88 -73.54
C ASP A 304 -42.14 15.53 -73.56
N ASP A 305 -42.07 16.82 -73.23
CA ASP A 305 -40.95 17.78 -73.32
C ASP A 305 -39.49 17.21 -73.28
N ASN A 306 -38.98 16.74 -74.43
CA ASN A 306 -37.66 16.11 -74.60
C ASN A 306 -36.48 16.96 -74.11
N GLY A 307 -36.61 18.29 -74.14
CA GLY A 307 -35.56 19.20 -73.68
C GLY A 307 -35.40 19.22 -72.16
N TYR A 308 -36.48 19.01 -71.42
CA TYR A 308 -36.50 19.09 -69.96
C TYR A 308 -35.84 17.86 -69.31
N GLN A 309 -36.13 16.65 -69.82
CA GLN A 309 -35.55 15.41 -69.32
C GLN A 309 -34.04 15.36 -69.58
N LEU A 310 -33.60 15.66 -70.80
CA LEU A 310 -32.18 15.70 -71.17
C LEU A 310 -31.41 16.72 -70.32
N ARG A 311 -31.98 17.92 -70.10
CA ARG A 311 -31.38 18.94 -69.23
C ARG A 311 -31.25 18.45 -67.79
N ASN A 312 -32.20 17.65 -67.31
CA ASN A 312 -32.19 17.10 -65.97
C ASN A 312 -31.17 15.97 -65.80
N GLU A 313 -31.02 15.12 -66.80
CA GLU A 313 -30.00 14.07 -66.85
C GLU A 313 -28.58 14.67 -66.89
N LEU A 314 -28.37 15.72 -67.67
CA LEU A 314 -27.11 16.46 -67.72
C LEU A 314 -26.81 17.20 -66.40
N ILE A 315 -27.81 17.82 -65.76
CA ILE A 315 -27.65 18.45 -64.44
C ILE A 315 -27.35 17.40 -63.36
N SER A 316 -28.03 16.26 -63.40
CA SER A 316 -27.78 15.12 -62.49
C SER A 316 -26.36 14.59 -62.65
N THR A 317 -25.89 14.45 -63.88
CA THR A 317 -24.53 14.01 -64.19
C THR A 317 -23.50 15.00 -63.67
N ARG A 318 -23.71 16.31 -63.83
CA ARG A 318 -22.82 17.36 -63.30
C ARG A 318 -22.80 17.39 -61.78
N LEU A 319 -23.97 17.31 -61.14
CA LEU A 319 -24.09 17.26 -59.68
C LEU A 319 -23.40 16.02 -59.10
N PHE A 320 -23.60 14.86 -59.73
CA PHE A 320 -22.93 13.61 -59.36
C PHE A 320 -21.40 13.74 -59.44
N ILE A 321 -20.85 14.26 -60.54
CA ILE A 321 -19.40 14.43 -60.71
C ILE A 321 -18.85 15.42 -59.67
N CYS A 322 -19.52 16.56 -59.43
CA CYS A 322 -19.10 17.52 -58.41
C CYS A 322 -19.10 16.92 -57.00
N LEU A 323 -20.18 16.20 -56.63
CA LEU A 323 -20.28 15.56 -55.31
C LEU A 323 -19.26 14.43 -55.16
N LEU A 324 -19.01 13.65 -56.22
CA LEU A 324 -17.97 12.62 -56.24
C LEU A 324 -16.58 13.23 -56.05
N PHE A 325 -16.28 14.34 -56.72
CA PHE A 325 -15.00 15.04 -56.57
C PHE A 325 -14.83 15.62 -55.16
N ILE A 326 -15.85 16.31 -54.62
CA ILE A 326 -15.82 16.88 -53.27
C ILE A 326 -15.64 15.78 -52.21
N SER A 327 -16.38 14.68 -52.33
CA SER A 327 -16.25 13.54 -51.40
C SER A 327 -14.88 12.86 -51.48
N MET A 328 -14.30 12.71 -52.68
CA MET A 328 -12.94 12.19 -52.84
C MET A 328 -11.88 13.13 -52.22
N VAL A 329 -12.04 14.45 -52.35
CA VAL A 329 -11.14 15.43 -51.72
C VAL A 329 -11.26 15.38 -50.18
N ILE A 330 -12.48 15.29 -49.64
CA ILE A 330 -12.71 15.16 -48.20
C ILE A 330 -12.08 13.86 -47.67
N LEU A 331 -12.26 12.74 -48.37
CA LEU A 331 -11.68 11.45 -48.00
C LEU A 331 -10.15 11.48 -48.04
N LEU A 332 -9.54 12.13 -49.04
CA LEU A 332 -8.09 12.33 -49.14
C LEU A 332 -7.56 13.15 -47.95
N ILE A 333 -8.21 14.27 -47.63
CA ILE A 333 -7.81 15.11 -46.49
C ILE A 333 -7.94 14.31 -45.19
N TYR A 334 -9.07 13.64 -44.98
CA TYR A 334 -9.32 12.83 -43.78
C TYR A 334 -8.26 11.72 -43.62
N THR A 335 -8.06 10.90 -44.66
CA THR A 335 -7.10 9.78 -44.63
C THR A 335 -5.65 10.25 -44.49
N SER A 336 -5.31 11.46 -44.95
CA SER A 336 -3.97 12.05 -44.78
C SER A 336 -3.67 12.50 -43.34
N GLN A 337 -4.71 12.81 -42.55
CA GLN A 337 -4.59 13.29 -41.17
C GLN A 337 -4.61 12.15 -40.15
N VAL A 338 -5.08 10.96 -40.54
CA VAL A 338 -5.04 9.78 -39.67
C VAL A 338 -3.57 9.39 -39.43
N GLN A 339 -3.24 9.13 -38.17
CA GLN A 339 -1.95 8.54 -37.77
C GLN A 339 -2.15 7.06 -37.50
N VAL A 340 -1.15 6.25 -37.85
CA VAL A 340 -1.14 4.81 -37.57
C VAL A 340 -0.12 4.53 -36.48
N THR A 341 -0.48 3.65 -35.55
CA THR A 341 0.43 3.19 -34.50
C THR A 341 1.27 2.04 -35.04
N HIS A 342 2.59 2.17 -34.92
CA HIS A 342 3.55 1.13 -35.26
C HIS A 342 4.23 0.62 -33.99
N THR A 343 4.12 -0.68 -33.73
CA THR A 343 4.73 -1.32 -32.55
C THR A 343 6.10 -1.85 -32.90
N ILE A 344 7.11 -1.53 -32.09
CA ILE A 344 8.46 -2.07 -32.19
C ILE A 344 8.69 -2.96 -30.97
N THR A 345 9.23 -4.16 -31.18
CA THR A 345 9.51 -5.14 -30.12
C THR A 345 11.00 -5.47 -30.06
N VAL A 346 11.56 -5.43 -28.87
CA VAL A 346 12.93 -5.84 -28.55
C VAL A 346 12.86 -7.08 -27.66
N ASN A 347 13.49 -8.17 -28.10
CA ASN A 347 13.49 -9.43 -27.35
C ASN A 347 14.58 -9.43 -26.29
N THR A 348 14.25 -9.95 -25.10
CA THR A 348 15.17 -10.13 -23.96
C THR A 348 16.14 -8.95 -23.76
N PRO A 349 15.62 -7.74 -23.50
CA PRO A 349 16.47 -6.57 -23.38
C PRO A 349 17.39 -6.68 -22.15
N LEU A 350 18.58 -6.09 -22.27
CA LEU A 350 19.44 -5.81 -21.12
C LEU A 350 18.90 -4.59 -20.38
N LEU A 351 19.25 -4.45 -19.08
CA LEU A 351 18.80 -3.32 -18.26
C LEU A 351 19.12 -1.96 -18.90
N GLU A 352 20.32 -1.79 -19.43
CA GLU A 352 20.73 -0.54 -20.13
C GLU A 352 19.86 -0.23 -21.34
N VAL A 353 19.49 -1.26 -22.11
CA VAL A 353 18.61 -1.13 -23.26
C VAL A 353 17.22 -0.72 -22.79
N TYR A 354 16.69 -1.36 -21.74
CA TYR A 354 15.43 -0.97 -21.13
C TYR A 354 15.44 0.48 -20.65
N SER A 355 16.48 0.92 -19.92
CA SER A 355 16.60 2.29 -19.44
C SER A 355 16.56 3.29 -20.59
N SER A 356 17.30 3.03 -21.67
CA SER A 356 17.31 3.90 -22.86
C SER A 356 15.95 3.96 -23.58
N LEU A 357 15.21 2.84 -23.60
CA LEU A 357 13.87 2.79 -24.19
C LEU A 357 12.85 3.52 -23.32
N TYR A 358 12.95 3.38 -22.00
CA TYR A 358 12.05 4.02 -21.05
C TYR A 358 12.21 5.55 -21.09
N GLU A 359 13.45 6.07 -21.12
CA GLU A 359 13.70 7.52 -21.26
C GLU A 359 13.00 8.13 -22.48
N LYS A 360 12.87 7.37 -23.57
CA LYS A 360 12.32 7.89 -24.83
C LYS A 360 10.84 7.56 -25.05
N TYR A 361 10.36 6.46 -24.47
CA TYR A 361 9.04 5.88 -24.78
C TYR A 361 8.25 5.44 -23.54
N ALA A 362 8.51 6.04 -22.37
CA ALA A 362 7.90 5.66 -21.08
C ALA A 362 6.37 5.42 -21.15
N GLU A 363 5.63 6.27 -21.86
CA GLU A 363 4.16 6.20 -21.91
C GLU A 363 3.61 4.97 -22.64
N THR A 364 4.34 4.44 -23.62
CA THR A 364 3.87 3.33 -24.48
C THR A 364 4.71 2.07 -24.34
N LEU A 365 5.80 2.12 -23.58
CA LEU A 365 6.69 0.99 -23.33
C LEU A 365 6.02 -0.02 -22.41
N THR A 366 5.97 -1.27 -22.86
CA THR A 366 5.40 -2.40 -22.13
C THR A 366 6.37 -3.56 -22.17
N CYS A 367 6.69 -4.10 -20.99
CA CYS A 367 7.70 -5.14 -20.82
C CYS A 367 7.15 -6.28 -19.96
N PRO A 368 6.59 -7.35 -20.54
CA PRO A 368 6.14 -8.51 -19.78
C PRO A 368 7.29 -9.20 -19.03
N CYS A 369 7.10 -9.45 -17.74
CA CYS A 369 8.01 -10.26 -16.92
C CYS A 369 7.80 -11.75 -17.22
N THR A 370 8.87 -12.54 -17.23
CA THR A 370 8.73 -14.01 -17.23
C THR A 370 8.46 -14.54 -15.83
N ASN A 371 9.04 -13.93 -14.80
CA ASN A 371 8.71 -14.23 -13.41
C ASN A 371 7.83 -13.10 -12.87
N ILE A 372 6.58 -13.43 -12.64
CA ILE A 372 5.52 -12.47 -12.29
C ILE A 372 5.32 -12.38 -10.76
N ALA A 373 5.78 -13.38 -10.03
CA ALA A 373 5.80 -13.44 -8.57
C ALA A 373 7.24 -13.44 -8.09
N ILE A 374 7.65 -12.36 -7.44
CA ILE A 374 8.99 -12.18 -6.88
C ILE A 374 8.80 -11.84 -5.41
N GLU A 375 9.42 -12.64 -4.54
CA GLU A 375 9.42 -12.40 -3.09
C GLU A 375 10.22 -11.14 -2.77
N GLN A 376 9.72 -10.35 -1.81
CA GLN A 376 10.35 -9.08 -1.44
C GLN A 376 11.78 -9.24 -0.95
N GLN A 377 12.10 -10.35 -0.26
CA GLN A 377 13.46 -10.61 0.23
C GLN A 377 14.54 -10.65 -0.86
N GLU A 378 14.16 -10.87 -2.11
CA GLU A 378 15.10 -10.94 -3.23
C GLU A 378 15.69 -9.57 -3.57
N PHE A 379 14.96 -8.49 -3.29
CA PHE A 379 15.35 -7.14 -3.73
C PHE A 379 15.14 -6.05 -2.67
N ILE A 380 14.56 -6.36 -1.52
CA ILE A 380 14.40 -5.45 -0.37
C ILE A 380 15.14 -6.02 0.83
N SER A 381 15.94 -5.17 1.47
CA SER A 381 16.46 -5.39 2.83
C SER A 381 15.76 -4.44 3.78
N LEU A 382 15.31 -4.95 4.93
CA LEU A 382 14.67 -4.18 6.00
C LEU A 382 15.13 -4.72 7.35
N ILE A 383 15.80 -3.88 8.13
CA ILE A 383 16.45 -4.25 9.39
C ILE A 383 16.07 -3.22 10.47
N PRO A 384 15.41 -3.65 11.56
CA PRO A 384 15.14 -2.79 12.70
C PRO A 384 16.38 -2.65 13.58
N THR A 385 16.62 -1.45 14.13
CA THR A 385 17.53 -1.24 15.26
C THR A 385 16.70 -0.95 16.50
N PHE A 386 16.80 -1.81 17.51
CA PHE A 386 16.08 -1.65 18.76
C PHE A 386 16.71 -0.57 19.64
N HIS A 387 15.88 0.02 20.50
CA HIS A 387 16.34 0.93 21.54
C HIS A 387 17.30 0.19 22.48
N GLN A 388 18.41 0.85 22.82
CA GLN A 388 19.53 0.28 23.61
C GLN A 388 19.09 -0.37 24.93
N ILE A 389 17.99 0.07 25.55
CA ILE A 389 17.40 -0.56 26.74
C ILE A 389 17.16 -2.06 26.55
N CYS A 390 16.75 -2.50 25.36
CA CYS A 390 16.46 -3.89 25.05
C CYS A 390 17.69 -4.77 24.77
N ASP A 391 18.88 -4.18 24.80
CA ASP A 391 20.19 -4.86 24.70
C ASP A 391 21.12 -4.46 25.86
N SER A 392 20.58 -3.79 26.88
CA SER A 392 21.32 -3.29 28.04
C SER A 392 21.37 -4.29 29.19
N ASP A 393 22.19 -3.99 30.20
CA ASP A 393 22.27 -4.76 31.44
C ASP A 393 20.93 -4.84 32.20
N PHE A 394 19.99 -3.90 31.96
CA PHE A 394 18.68 -3.87 32.62
C PHE A 394 17.73 -4.98 32.16
N VAL A 395 17.99 -5.59 31.00
CA VAL A 395 17.24 -6.75 30.50
C VAL A 395 18.05 -8.04 30.57
N ASP A 396 19.29 -7.98 31.04
CA ASP A 396 20.07 -9.19 31.33
C ASP A 396 19.43 -9.92 32.51
N PRO A 397 19.15 -11.24 32.43
CA PRO A 397 18.51 -12.00 33.51
C PRO A 397 19.20 -11.89 34.87
N ARG A 398 20.51 -11.62 34.91
CA ARG A 398 21.28 -11.43 36.15
C ARG A 398 20.82 -10.20 36.93
N TRP A 399 20.33 -9.17 36.25
CA TRP A 399 19.85 -7.95 36.89
C TRP A 399 18.59 -8.16 37.75
N PRO A 400 17.44 -8.61 37.20
CA PRO A 400 16.25 -8.88 38.01
C PRO A 400 16.53 -9.96 39.07
N MET A 401 17.27 -11.04 38.74
CA MET A 401 17.64 -12.05 39.74
C MET A 401 18.44 -11.48 40.91
N GLY A 402 19.36 -10.55 40.61
CA GLY A 402 20.12 -9.85 41.65
C GLY A 402 19.19 -9.08 42.59
N ILE A 403 18.18 -8.37 42.06
CA ILE A 403 17.16 -7.67 42.87
C ILE A 403 16.37 -8.67 43.73
N GLN A 404 15.94 -9.81 43.16
CA GLN A 404 15.19 -10.82 43.89
C GLN A 404 15.96 -11.38 45.10
N ASN A 405 17.27 -11.59 44.96
CA ASN A 405 18.11 -12.08 46.06
C ASN A 405 18.18 -11.10 47.24
N THR A 406 17.98 -9.81 46.99
CA THR A 406 17.95 -8.79 48.06
C THR A 406 16.72 -8.93 48.96
N MET A 407 15.61 -9.48 48.45
CA MET A 407 14.40 -9.70 49.26
C MET A 407 14.66 -10.66 50.43
N GLN A 408 15.60 -11.59 50.30
CA GLN A 408 15.93 -12.56 51.35
C GLN A 408 16.68 -11.94 52.54
N LEU A 409 17.17 -10.70 52.40
CA LEU A 409 17.99 -10.03 53.41
C LEU A 409 17.17 -9.14 54.37
N PHE A 410 15.87 -9.00 54.16
CA PHE A 410 15.04 -8.07 54.93
C PHE A 410 13.78 -8.78 55.48
N ASP A 411 13.72 -8.94 56.80
CA ASP A 411 12.67 -9.69 57.50
C ASP A 411 11.27 -9.02 57.45
N TYR A 412 11.20 -7.72 57.16
CA TYR A 412 9.93 -6.98 57.12
C TYR A 412 9.96 -5.83 56.11
N ILE A 413 9.67 -6.14 54.83
CA ILE A 413 9.56 -5.13 53.79
C ILE A 413 8.10 -4.79 53.51
N TYR A 414 7.77 -3.50 53.54
CA TYR A 414 6.48 -2.98 53.13
C TYR A 414 6.14 -3.44 51.71
N ASN A 415 4.91 -3.91 51.49
CA ASN A 415 4.47 -4.41 50.19
C ASN A 415 4.68 -3.38 49.04
N ARG A 416 4.64 -2.08 49.32
CA ARG A 416 4.90 -1.02 48.31
C ARG A 416 6.37 -0.59 48.21
N ASP A 417 7.27 -1.20 48.97
CA ASP A 417 8.68 -0.95 48.81
C ASP A 417 9.16 -1.48 47.46
N PHE A 418 9.92 -0.65 46.76
CA PHE A 418 10.45 -1.01 45.46
C PHE A 418 11.28 -2.30 45.50
N ARG A 419 11.99 -2.60 46.59
CA ARG A 419 12.79 -3.84 46.71
C ARG A 419 11.94 -5.11 46.55
N MET A 420 10.67 -5.05 46.91
CA MET A 420 9.71 -6.15 46.71
C MET A 420 9.16 -6.22 45.29
N ARG A 421 9.23 -5.11 44.55
CA ARG A 421 8.57 -4.91 43.25
C ARG A 421 9.53 -4.88 42.07
N GLY A 422 10.78 -4.54 42.32
CA GLY A 422 11.80 -4.28 41.31
C GLY A 422 12.06 -5.50 40.43
N TYR A 423 12.13 -6.70 41.02
CA TYR A 423 12.24 -7.95 40.24
C TYR A 423 11.15 -8.04 39.17
N SER A 424 9.88 -7.89 39.57
CA SER A 424 8.73 -8.01 38.66
C SER A 424 8.67 -6.86 37.65
N LEU A 425 9.10 -5.66 38.03
CA LEU A 425 9.21 -4.51 37.12
C LEU A 425 10.21 -4.79 36.00
N PHE A 426 11.44 -5.17 36.34
CA PHE A 426 12.47 -5.46 35.34
C PHE A 426 12.14 -6.73 34.54
N GLN A 427 11.48 -7.72 35.15
CA GLN A 427 10.96 -8.88 34.42
C GLN A 427 9.92 -8.48 33.37
N ALA A 428 9.04 -7.53 33.69
CA ALA A 428 8.08 -6.99 32.72
C ALA A 428 8.79 -6.24 31.58
N LEU A 429 9.84 -5.46 31.88
CA LEU A 429 10.67 -4.81 30.86
C LEU A 429 11.34 -5.84 29.92
N VAL A 430 11.92 -6.91 30.49
CA VAL A 430 12.48 -8.04 29.73
C VAL A 430 11.43 -8.64 28.80
N SER A 431 10.23 -8.91 29.31
CA SER A 431 9.13 -9.46 28.51
C SER A 431 8.69 -8.53 27.39
N ILE A 432 8.59 -7.22 27.64
CA ILE A 432 8.22 -6.23 26.61
C ILE A 432 9.25 -6.19 25.49
N CYS A 433 10.55 -6.12 25.82
CA CYS A 433 11.63 -6.13 24.84
C CYS A 433 11.66 -7.44 24.04
N ALA A 434 11.51 -8.59 24.70
CA ALA A 434 11.45 -9.89 24.04
C ALA A 434 10.23 -10.01 23.11
N LEU A 435 9.06 -9.58 23.58
CA LEU A 435 7.83 -9.60 22.80
C LEU A 435 7.95 -8.73 21.55
N ALA A 436 8.49 -7.50 21.69
CA ALA A 436 8.72 -6.61 20.56
C ALA A 436 9.66 -7.25 19.51
N LYS A 437 10.78 -7.84 19.95
CA LYS A 437 11.73 -8.56 19.08
C LYS A 437 11.07 -9.73 18.34
N VAL A 438 10.29 -10.56 19.04
CA VAL A 438 9.58 -11.70 18.44
C VAL A 438 8.48 -11.24 17.49
N SER A 439 7.67 -10.26 17.87
CA SER A 439 6.60 -9.70 17.02
C SER A 439 7.15 -9.13 15.72
N ILE A 440 8.26 -8.39 15.77
CA ILE A 440 8.93 -7.90 14.57
C ILE A 440 9.56 -9.03 13.76
N GLY A 441 10.21 -10.00 14.42
CA GLY A 441 10.78 -11.16 13.75
C GLY A 441 9.74 -11.93 12.93
N ASN A 442 8.59 -12.23 13.53
CA ASN A 442 7.48 -12.88 12.85
C ASN A 442 6.94 -12.03 11.70
N ALA A 443 6.69 -10.74 11.95
CA ALA A 443 6.19 -9.83 10.92
C ALA A 443 7.18 -9.70 9.74
N LEU A 444 8.49 -9.72 9.99
CA LEU A 444 9.51 -9.68 8.94
C LEU A 444 9.57 -10.97 8.12
N ILE A 445 9.32 -12.14 8.71
CA ILE A 445 9.20 -13.41 7.98
C ILE A 445 8.04 -13.31 6.98
N ASP A 446 6.91 -12.80 7.44
CA ASP A 446 5.73 -12.58 6.58
C ASP A 446 6.06 -11.57 5.48
N PHE A 447 6.58 -10.38 5.83
CA PHE A 447 6.97 -9.36 4.86
C PHE A 447 7.89 -9.91 3.76
N LYS A 448 8.96 -10.61 4.16
CA LYS A 448 9.96 -11.18 3.24
C LYS A 448 9.36 -12.19 2.26
N SER A 449 8.36 -12.95 2.70
CA SER A 449 7.68 -13.96 1.88
C SER A 449 6.50 -13.40 1.07
N THR A 450 6.06 -12.17 1.32
CA THR A 450 5.07 -11.52 0.45
C THR A 450 5.62 -11.26 -0.94
N THR A 451 4.81 -11.54 -1.96
CA THR A 451 5.15 -11.22 -3.34
C THR A 451 4.85 -9.76 -3.64
N PHE A 452 5.69 -9.13 -4.45
CA PHE A 452 5.52 -7.73 -4.85
C PHE A 452 4.25 -7.49 -5.71
N ILE A 453 3.34 -6.63 -5.22
CA ILE A 453 2.05 -6.33 -5.84
C ILE A 453 2.05 -4.93 -6.47
N SER A 454 1.58 -4.78 -7.71
CA SER A 454 1.25 -3.47 -8.27
C SER A 454 -0.21 -3.12 -7.94
N LYS A 455 -0.45 -2.10 -7.09
CA LYS A 455 -1.79 -1.71 -6.62
C LYS A 455 -2.54 -0.73 -7.54
N ASN A 456 -2.06 -0.51 -8.77
CA ASN A 456 -2.77 0.35 -9.73
C ASN A 456 -4.04 -0.38 -10.20
N LEU A 457 -5.13 0.36 -10.43
CA LEU A 457 -6.33 -0.16 -11.09
C LEU A 457 -5.86 -0.76 -12.42
N LEU A 458 -5.85 -2.09 -12.48
CA LEU A 458 -5.43 -2.81 -13.65
C LEU A 458 -6.37 -2.40 -14.78
N SER A 459 -5.81 -2.07 -15.94
CA SER A 459 -6.65 -1.95 -17.13
C SER A 459 -7.44 -3.25 -17.29
N GLU A 460 -8.68 -3.19 -17.78
CA GLU A 460 -9.51 -4.39 -17.95
C GLU A 460 -8.78 -5.52 -18.70
N LYS A 461 -7.95 -5.15 -19.67
CA LYS A 461 -7.07 -6.06 -20.41
C LYS A 461 -6.00 -6.70 -19.51
N THR A 462 -5.32 -5.90 -18.68
CA THR A 462 -4.30 -6.35 -17.72
C THR A 462 -4.94 -7.23 -16.63
N PHE A 463 -6.14 -6.87 -16.16
CA PHE A 463 -6.91 -7.64 -15.19
C PHE A 463 -7.32 -9.02 -15.74
N ALA A 464 -7.88 -9.07 -16.96
CA ALA A 464 -8.25 -10.33 -17.61
C ALA A 464 -7.02 -11.23 -17.87
N ALA A 465 -5.89 -10.63 -18.27
CA ALA A 465 -4.63 -11.36 -18.41
C ALA A 465 -4.12 -11.92 -17.07
N GLN A 466 -4.20 -11.14 -16.00
CA GLN A 466 -3.83 -11.59 -14.65
C GLN A 466 -4.75 -12.70 -14.13
N MET A 467 -6.05 -12.60 -14.34
CA MET A 467 -7.01 -13.63 -13.94
C MET A 467 -6.76 -14.95 -14.67
N ASN A 468 -6.49 -14.88 -15.98
CA ASN A 468 -6.17 -16.06 -16.79
C ASN A 468 -4.83 -16.69 -16.40
N ALA A 469 -3.81 -15.91 -16.08
CA ALA A 469 -2.52 -16.43 -15.60
C ALA A 469 -2.66 -17.17 -14.26
N VAL A 470 -3.49 -16.64 -13.35
CA VAL A 470 -3.80 -17.30 -12.07
C VAL A 470 -4.60 -18.59 -12.29
N LEU A 471 -5.58 -18.60 -13.20
CA LEU A 471 -6.36 -19.78 -13.57
C LEU A 471 -5.49 -20.89 -14.18
N ILE A 472 -4.49 -20.55 -14.99
CA ILE A 472 -3.54 -21.50 -15.58
C ILE A 472 -2.66 -22.15 -14.50
N CYS A 473 -2.33 -21.43 -13.42
CA CYS A 473 -1.57 -22.00 -12.30
C CYS A 473 -2.40 -22.89 -11.36
N ILE A 474 -3.73 -22.81 -11.40
CA ILE A 474 -4.64 -23.58 -10.51
C ILE A 474 -5.12 -24.88 -11.18
N LEU A 475 -5.05 -24.98 -12.50
CA LEU A 475 -5.41 -26.21 -13.21
C LEU A 475 -4.21 -27.15 -13.31
N PRO A 476 -4.23 -28.32 -12.66
CA PRO A 476 -3.23 -29.34 -12.92
C PRO A 476 -3.45 -29.86 -14.35
N LEU A 477 -2.37 -29.94 -15.13
CA LEU A 477 -2.30 -30.79 -16.31
C LEU A 477 -2.34 -32.27 -15.88
#